data_AF-A0A2M8EM22-F1
#
_entry.id   AF-A0A2M8EM22-F1
#
_cell.length_a   1.000
_cell.length_b   1.000
_cell.length_c   1.000
_cell.angle_alpha   90.00
_cell.angle_beta   90.00
_cell.angle_gamma   90.00
#
_symmetry.space_group_name_H-M   'P 1'
#
loop_
_entity.id
_entity.type
_entity.pdbx_description
1 polymer ?
#
loop_
_entity_poly.entity_id
_entity_poly.type
_entity_poly.pdbx_seq_one_letter_code
_entity_poly.pdbx_strand_id
1 'polypeptide(L)'
;MQKTLSAKHIILPVIYYFSLSFGLLFISMYWLVNGSGEIAKSNAQVEFQEASDFRINLAPSANEDVIIQEKINPEEITENCQNIEARKINAFFEKRKTPLAGYGCVFLKEALLNDLNPYLLPAIAQAESSGGKTTPKKDNGEESYNAWGWAVYDDKSKTIEVDGYASESWEVFIGRVAGGIKVKADNRGLTTSPQDVVVWYNPGSVITAGGDPDLSHWARRVSTFMGMIEETEI
;
A
#
# COMPACT_ATOMS: atom_id res chain seq x y z
N MET A 1 -64.92 20.02 34.27
CA MET A 1 -64.04 19.48 35.33
C MET A 1 -62.68 19.18 34.70
N GLN A 2 -61.73 20.12 34.80
CA GLN A 2 -60.41 20.01 34.17
C GLN A 2 -59.51 19.16 35.07
N LYS A 3 -59.18 17.93 34.64
CA LYS A 3 -58.18 17.10 35.34
C LYS A 3 -56.79 17.66 35.03
N THR A 4 -56.14 18.27 36.02
CA THR A 4 -54.76 18.71 35.91
C THR A 4 -53.84 17.49 35.92
N LEU A 5 -53.12 17.27 34.82
CA LEU A 5 -52.15 16.18 34.73
C LEU A 5 -50.96 16.52 35.65
N SER A 6 -50.75 15.73 36.69
CA SER A 6 -49.62 15.91 37.60
C SER A 6 -48.31 15.61 36.86
N ALA A 7 -47.31 16.49 37.01
CA ALA A 7 -46.00 16.40 36.34
C ALA A 7 -45.30 15.04 36.50
N LYS A 8 -45.60 14.30 37.58
CA LYS A 8 -45.11 12.93 37.79
C LYS A 8 -45.54 11.95 36.69
N HIS A 9 -46.70 12.16 36.08
CA HIS A 9 -47.23 11.33 34.99
C HIS A 9 -46.58 11.63 33.64
N ILE A 10 -45.78 12.69 33.55
CA ILE A 10 -45.05 13.07 32.33
C ILE A 10 -43.56 12.72 32.48
N ILE A 11 -42.98 12.98 33.65
CA ILE A 11 -41.53 12.80 33.87
C ILE A 11 -41.13 11.31 33.94
N LEU A 12 -41.91 10.47 34.62
CA LEU A 12 -41.61 9.04 34.73
C LEU A 12 -41.49 8.31 33.37
N PRO A 13 -42.47 8.44 32.46
CA PRO A 13 -42.39 7.74 31.17
C PRO A 13 -41.25 8.25 30.30
N VAL A 14 -40.89 9.54 30.39
CA VAL A 14 -39.75 10.11 29.65
C VAL A 14 -38.43 9.51 30.15
N ILE A 15 -38.21 9.44 31.46
CA ILE A 15 -36.99 8.82 32.04
C ILE A 15 -36.91 7.34 31.65
N TYR A 16 -38.04 6.63 31.67
CA TYR A 16 -38.09 5.21 31.29
C TYR A 16 -37.76 5.02 29.80
N TYR A 17 -38.30 5.87 28.94
CA TYR A 17 -38.01 5.86 27.50
C TYR A 17 -36.53 6.08 27.20
N PHE A 18 -35.90 7.08 27.82
CA PHE A 18 -34.47 7.34 27.61
C PHE A 18 -33.58 6.22 28.17
N SER A 19 -33.91 5.67 29.34
CA SER A 19 -33.15 4.57 29.94
C SER A 19 -33.23 3.29 29.10
N LEU A 20 -34.43 2.97 28.59
CA LEU A 20 -34.64 1.82 27.71
C LEU A 20 -33.90 1.99 26.37
N SER A 21 -33.94 3.19 25.79
CA SER A 21 -33.27 3.49 24.53
C SER A 21 -31.74 3.35 24.64
N PHE A 22 -31.15 3.86 25.74
CA PHE A 22 -29.72 3.67 26.00
C PHE A 22 -29.36 2.21 26.23
N GLY A 23 -30.18 1.46 26.98
CA GLY A 23 -29.96 0.03 27.21
C GLY A 23 -29.95 -0.79 25.92
N LEU A 24 -30.89 -0.52 25.00
CA LEU A 24 -30.94 -1.18 23.70
C LEU A 24 -29.72 -0.85 22.81
N LEU A 25 -29.18 0.37 22.94
CA LEU A 25 -27.98 0.79 22.21
C LEU A 25 -26.72 0.04 22.70
N PHE A 26 -26.59 -0.20 24.01
CA PHE A 26 -25.49 -1.02 24.53
C PHE A 26 -25.62 -2.50 24.14
N ILE A 27 -26.84 -3.04 24.11
CA ILE A 27 -27.08 -4.42 23.65
C ILE A 27 -26.73 -4.56 22.16
N SER A 28 -27.11 -3.59 21.31
CA SER A 28 -26.77 -3.63 19.89
C SER A 28 -25.27 -3.50 19.64
N MET A 29 -24.57 -2.62 20.37
CA MET A 29 -23.12 -2.51 20.31
C MET A 29 -22.42 -3.80 20.78
N TYR A 30 -22.90 -4.43 21.85
CA TYR A 30 -22.35 -5.70 22.33
C TYR A 30 -22.47 -6.81 21.27
N TRP A 31 -23.62 -6.91 20.61
CA TRP A 31 -23.82 -7.84 19.50
C TRP A 31 -23.00 -7.49 18.26
N LEU A 32 -22.78 -6.21 17.97
CA LEU A 32 -21.94 -5.79 16.85
C LEU A 32 -20.47 -6.17 17.07
N VAL A 33 -19.95 -5.97 18.28
CA VAL A 33 -18.56 -6.26 18.63
C VAL A 33 -18.31 -7.77 18.75
N ASN A 34 -19.26 -8.52 19.33
CA ASN A 34 -19.05 -9.94 19.63
C ASN A 34 -19.71 -10.91 18.64
N GLY A 35 -20.73 -10.47 17.88
CA GLY A 35 -21.51 -11.33 16.98
C GLY A 35 -21.08 -11.28 15.51
N SER A 36 -20.26 -10.30 15.11
CA SER A 36 -19.82 -10.12 13.72
C SER A 36 -18.68 -11.06 13.29
N GLY A 37 -18.04 -11.76 14.24
CA GLY A 37 -16.84 -12.56 13.98
C GLY A 37 -17.08 -13.90 13.28
N GLU A 38 -18.23 -14.55 13.47
CA GLU A 38 -18.47 -15.91 12.93
C GLU A 38 -19.28 -15.91 11.63
N ILE A 39 -20.31 -15.07 11.53
CA ILE A 39 -21.19 -15.02 10.34
C ILE A 39 -20.48 -14.35 9.14
N ALA A 40 -19.62 -13.35 9.39
CA ALA A 40 -18.82 -12.73 8.33
C ALA A 40 -17.72 -13.68 7.81
N LYS A 41 -17.17 -14.54 8.67
CA LYS A 41 -16.19 -15.56 8.26
C LYS A 41 -16.83 -16.67 7.45
N SER A 42 -18.02 -17.15 7.83
CA SER A 42 -18.71 -18.19 7.06
C SER A 42 -19.12 -17.69 5.67
N ASN A 43 -19.64 -16.47 5.58
CA ASN A 43 -20.11 -15.93 4.29
C ASN A 43 -18.95 -15.54 3.38
N ALA A 44 -17.85 -14.98 3.91
CA ALA A 44 -16.66 -14.71 3.12
C ALA A 44 -15.98 -16.00 2.62
N GLN A 45 -16.00 -17.08 3.42
CA GLN A 45 -15.47 -18.38 3.00
C GLN A 45 -16.37 -19.06 1.96
N VAL A 46 -17.70 -18.96 2.10
CA VAL A 46 -18.65 -19.53 1.13
C VAL A 46 -18.62 -18.76 -0.19
N GLU A 47 -18.52 -17.42 -0.16
CA GLU A 47 -18.42 -16.59 -1.36
C GLU A 47 -17.08 -16.79 -2.10
N PHE A 48 -15.98 -17.00 -1.36
CA PHE A 48 -14.69 -17.38 -1.95
C PHE A 48 -14.71 -18.80 -2.54
N GLN A 49 -15.41 -19.74 -1.89
CA GLN A 49 -15.55 -21.11 -2.38
C GLN A 49 -16.43 -21.16 -3.64
N GLU A 50 -17.58 -20.48 -3.66
CA GLU A 50 -18.45 -20.40 -4.85
C GLU A 50 -17.77 -19.64 -6.02
N ALA A 51 -17.01 -18.58 -5.76
CA ALA A 51 -16.22 -17.91 -6.77
C ALA A 51 -15.08 -18.80 -7.32
N SER A 52 -14.53 -19.70 -6.48
CA SER A 52 -13.52 -20.69 -6.91
C SER A 52 -14.14 -21.83 -7.74
N ASP A 53 -15.30 -22.34 -7.34
CA ASP A 53 -15.99 -23.45 -8.02
C ASP A 53 -16.63 -23.00 -9.35
N PHE A 54 -17.02 -21.73 -9.47
CA PHE A 54 -17.49 -21.14 -10.73
C PHE A 54 -16.34 -21.01 -11.75
N ARG A 55 -15.10 -20.78 -11.30
CA ARG A 55 -13.92 -20.74 -12.20
C ARG A 55 -13.51 -22.12 -12.71
N ILE A 56 -13.82 -23.19 -11.98
CA ILE A 56 -13.45 -24.56 -12.38
C ILE A 56 -14.42 -25.12 -13.44
N ASN A 57 -15.68 -24.67 -13.47
CA ASN A 57 -16.71 -25.21 -14.39
C ASN A 57 -16.89 -24.43 -15.71
N LEU A 58 -16.08 -23.41 -15.97
CA LEU A 58 -16.07 -22.69 -17.26
C LEU A 58 -14.96 -23.16 -18.23
N ALA A 59 -14.20 -24.20 -17.88
CA ALA A 59 -13.21 -24.77 -18.79
C ALA A 59 -13.91 -25.61 -19.89
N PRO A 60 -13.84 -25.21 -21.18
CA PRO A 60 -14.24 -26.08 -22.25
C PRO A 60 -13.20 -27.18 -22.44
N SER A 61 -13.71 -28.36 -22.75
CA SER A 61 -12.99 -29.56 -23.17
C SER A 61 -12.02 -29.29 -24.32
N ALA A 62 -10.76 -29.71 -24.10
CA ALA A 62 -9.77 -30.19 -25.07
C ALA A 62 -9.07 -29.18 -26.02
N ASN A 63 -7.73 -29.18 -25.87
CA ASN A 63 -6.63 -28.82 -26.79
C ASN A 63 -6.17 -27.36 -26.95
N GLU A 64 -4.85 -27.19 -26.68
CA GLU A 64 -3.90 -26.10 -27.00
C GLU A 64 -4.28 -24.69 -26.50
N ASP A 65 -3.66 -24.08 -25.48
CA ASP A 65 -2.23 -23.93 -25.21
C ASP A 65 -1.91 -23.91 -23.71
N VAL A 66 -0.70 -24.35 -23.40
CA VAL A 66 -0.09 -24.41 -22.06
C VAL A 66 0.14 -22.98 -21.52
N ILE A 67 -0.62 -22.57 -20.50
CA ILE A 67 -0.19 -21.47 -19.60
C ILE A 67 0.35 -22.11 -18.32
N ILE A 68 1.67 -22.24 -18.26
CA ILE A 68 2.39 -22.57 -17.04
C ILE A 68 2.26 -21.37 -16.10
N GLN A 69 1.60 -21.55 -14.95
CA GLN A 69 1.87 -20.70 -13.78
C GLN A 69 3.26 -21.10 -13.26
N GLU A 70 4.28 -20.65 -13.98
CA GLU A 70 5.67 -20.89 -13.59
C GLU A 70 6.00 -19.90 -12.47
N LYS A 71 6.44 -20.43 -11.34
CA LYS A 71 6.94 -19.64 -10.22
C LYS A 71 8.18 -18.90 -10.71
N ILE A 72 8.02 -17.66 -11.17
CA ILE A 72 9.06 -16.88 -11.84
C ILE A 72 10.32 -16.84 -10.95
N ASN A 73 11.43 -17.38 -11.45
CA ASN A 73 12.72 -17.29 -10.78
C ASN A 73 13.25 -15.85 -10.88
N PRO A 74 13.42 -15.10 -9.77
CA PRO A 74 13.88 -13.71 -9.80
C PRO A 74 15.25 -13.51 -10.46
N GLU A 75 16.10 -14.54 -10.50
CA GLU A 75 17.42 -14.49 -11.12
C GLU A 75 17.33 -14.49 -12.67
N GLU A 76 16.33 -15.18 -13.23
CA GLU A 76 16.11 -15.33 -14.67
C GLU A 76 15.44 -14.10 -15.30
N ILE A 77 14.71 -13.31 -14.49
CA ILE A 77 14.04 -12.07 -14.93
C ILE A 77 15.03 -11.05 -15.51
N THR A 78 16.26 -11.03 -15.00
CA THR A 78 17.27 -10.04 -15.38
C THR A 78 17.81 -10.19 -16.81
N GLU A 79 17.70 -11.37 -17.44
CA GLU A 79 18.36 -11.62 -18.74
C GLU A 79 17.53 -11.28 -19.98
N ASN A 80 16.19 -11.28 -19.92
CA ASN A 80 15.34 -11.06 -21.11
C ASN A 80 14.28 -9.95 -20.95
N CYS A 81 14.00 -9.51 -19.73
CA CYS A 81 13.11 -8.37 -19.44
C CYS A 81 11.79 -8.29 -20.23
N GLN A 82 11.17 -9.43 -20.56
CA GLN A 82 9.91 -9.48 -21.33
C GLN A 82 8.66 -9.43 -20.46
N ASN A 83 8.84 -9.43 -19.14
CA ASN A 83 7.73 -9.39 -18.20
C ASN A 83 6.90 -8.09 -18.34
N ILE A 84 5.57 -8.25 -18.27
CA ILE A 84 4.62 -7.16 -18.50
C ILE A 84 4.73 -6.06 -17.44
N GLU A 85 4.88 -6.40 -16.16
CA GLU A 85 5.06 -5.44 -15.07
C GLU A 85 6.32 -4.59 -15.27
N ALA A 86 7.45 -5.23 -15.60
CA ALA A 86 8.70 -4.51 -15.86
C ALA A 86 8.60 -3.57 -17.08
N ARG A 87 7.98 -4.02 -18.16
CA ARG A 87 7.75 -3.20 -19.36
C ARG A 87 6.86 -1.99 -19.07
N LYS A 88 5.81 -2.16 -18.27
CA LYS A 88 4.95 -1.07 -17.83
C LYS A 88 5.69 -0.02 -17.00
N ILE A 89 6.54 -0.46 -16.07
CA ILE A 89 7.40 0.44 -15.28
C ILE A 89 8.32 1.25 -16.21
N ASN A 90 8.96 0.59 -17.18
CA ASN A 90 9.81 1.26 -18.16
C ASN A 90 9.05 2.28 -19.00
N ALA A 91 7.94 1.87 -19.62
CA ALA A 91 7.12 2.75 -20.45
C ALA A 91 6.60 3.97 -19.65
N PHE A 92 6.22 3.76 -18.38
CA PHE A 92 5.78 4.82 -17.49
C PHE A 92 6.86 5.90 -17.27
N PHE A 93 8.10 5.47 -17.03
CA PHE A 93 9.25 6.35 -16.80
C PHE A 93 9.77 6.98 -18.10
N GLU A 94 9.81 6.24 -19.20
CA GLU A 94 10.20 6.74 -20.53
C GLU A 94 9.28 7.86 -21.00
N LYS A 95 7.96 7.67 -20.90
CA LYS A 95 6.95 8.70 -21.22
C LYS A 95 7.17 9.98 -20.44
N ARG A 96 7.69 9.87 -19.21
CA ARG A 96 7.98 10.99 -18.32
C ARG A 96 9.41 11.51 -18.43
N LYS A 97 10.27 10.88 -19.23
CA LYS A 97 11.69 11.23 -19.40
C LYS A 97 12.42 11.31 -18.06
N THR A 98 12.26 10.28 -17.22
CA THR A 98 12.86 10.22 -15.89
C THR A 98 14.18 9.42 -15.92
N PRO A 99 15.16 9.73 -15.06
CA PRO A 99 16.40 8.95 -14.96
C PRO A 99 16.23 7.46 -14.71
N LEU A 100 15.12 7.05 -14.09
CA LEU A 100 14.77 5.64 -13.84
C LEU A 100 14.19 4.88 -15.05
N ALA A 101 14.09 5.51 -16.22
CA ALA A 101 13.72 4.81 -17.45
C ALA A 101 14.78 3.74 -17.79
N GLY A 102 14.32 2.53 -18.15
CA GLY A 102 15.19 1.38 -18.44
C GLY A 102 15.40 0.42 -17.25
N TYR A 103 15.06 0.82 -16.02
CA TYR A 103 15.29 0.02 -14.81
C TYR A 103 14.12 -0.89 -14.40
N GLY A 104 13.09 -1.03 -15.25
CA GLY A 104 11.86 -1.77 -14.95
C GLY A 104 12.08 -3.22 -14.49
N CYS A 105 13.07 -3.92 -15.05
CA CYS A 105 13.39 -5.27 -14.60
C CYS A 105 14.11 -5.32 -13.27
N VAL A 106 14.92 -4.32 -12.96
CA VAL A 106 15.54 -4.20 -11.64
C VAL A 106 14.47 -3.95 -10.60
N PHE A 107 13.50 -3.06 -10.89
CA PHE A 107 12.35 -2.86 -10.02
C PHE A 107 11.56 -4.13 -9.76
N LEU A 108 11.21 -4.87 -10.83
CA LEU A 108 10.47 -6.11 -10.69
C LEU A 108 11.24 -7.16 -9.89
N LYS A 109 12.51 -7.38 -10.22
CA LYS A 109 13.38 -8.34 -9.53
C LYS A 109 13.44 -8.04 -8.04
N GLU A 110 13.76 -6.79 -7.68
CA GLU A 110 13.90 -6.39 -6.28
C GLU A 110 12.56 -6.41 -5.54
N ALA A 111 11.45 -6.10 -6.21
CA ALA A 111 10.12 -6.24 -5.63
C ALA A 111 9.80 -7.71 -5.31
N LEU A 112 10.03 -8.63 -6.25
CA LEU A 112 9.76 -10.06 -6.06
C LEU A 112 10.66 -10.69 -4.99
N LEU A 113 11.95 -10.33 -4.95
CA LEU A 113 12.89 -10.80 -3.93
C LEU A 113 12.47 -10.38 -2.51
N ASN A 114 11.74 -9.26 -2.39
CA ASN A 114 11.35 -8.68 -1.11
C ASN A 114 9.83 -8.80 -0.83
N ASP A 115 9.10 -9.61 -1.60
CA ASP A 115 7.65 -9.81 -1.46
C ASP A 115 6.86 -8.49 -1.48
N LEU A 116 7.21 -7.61 -2.42
CA LEU A 116 6.59 -6.31 -2.64
C LEU A 116 5.72 -6.33 -3.90
N ASN A 117 4.68 -5.50 -3.91
CA ASN A 117 4.00 -5.17 -5.17
C ASN A 117 5.00 -4.52 -6.15
N PRO A 118 5.11 -5.00 -7.41
CA PRO A 118 6.07 -4.49 -8.39
C PRO A 118 6.02 -2.97 -8.65
N TYR A 119 4.85 -2.36 -8.46
CA TYR A 119 4.64 -0.94 -8.75
C TYR A 119 4.90 -0.03 -7.54
N LEU A 120 5.09 -0.58 -6.34
CA LEU A 120 5.27 0.22 -5.12
C LEU A 120 6.54 1.08 -5.18
N LEU A 121 7.70 0.46 -5.42
CA LEU A 121 8.99 1.14 -5.50
C LEU A 121 9.04 2.24 -6.57
N PRO A 122 8.62 1.99 -7.83
CA PRO A 122 8.60 3.04 -8.85
C PRO A 122 7.59 4.15 -8.54
N ALA A 123 6.45 3.82 -7.93
CA ALA A 123 5.47 4.83 -7.50
C ALA A 123 6.00 5.75 -6.40
N ILE A 124 6.72 5.21 -5.41
CA ILE A 124 7.38 6.03 -4.37
C ILE A 124 8.43 6.93 -5.02
N ALA A 125 9.29 6.40 -5.90
CA ALA A 125 10.29 7.20 -6.62
C ALA A 125 9.65 8.36 -7.41
N GLN A 126 8.52 8.09 -8.06
CA GLN A 126 7.76 9.11 -8.78
C GLN A 126 7.16 10.17 -7.84
N ALA A 127 6.67 9.76 -6.67
CA ALA A 127 6.09 10.68 -5.68
C ALA A 127 7.15 11.61 -5.06
N GLU A 128 8.33 11.08 -4.75
CA GLU A 128 9.38 11.76 -4.00
C GLU A 128 10.26 12.66 -4.87
N SER A 129 10.71 12.16 -6.02
CA SER A 129 11.76 12.82 -6.83
C SER A 129 11.37 13.01 -8.30
N SER A 130 10.09 12.79 -8.63
CA SER A 130 9.62 12.69 -10.01
C SER A 130 10.40 11.66 -10.84
N GLY A 131 10.68 10.50 -10.25
CA GLY A 131 11.38 9.40 -10.92
C GLY A 131 12.90 9.60 -10.99
N GLY A 132 13.49 10.26 -9.98
CA GLY A 132 14.92 10.55 -9.91
C GLY A 132 15.34 11.85 -10.59
N LYS A 133 14.40 12.69 -11.06
CA LYS A 133 14.73 14.00 -11.65
C LYS A 133 15.29 14.98 -10.62
N THR A 134 14.91 14.82 -9.35
CA THR A 134 15.37 15.66 -8.25
C THR A 134 15.85 14.78 -7.12
N THR A 135 17.16 14.59 -7.03
CA THR A 135 17.81 13.78 -5.99
C THR A 135 18.77 14.63 -5.17
N PRO A 136 19.06 14.22 -3.91
CA PRO A 136 20.18 14.79 -3.18
C PRO A 136 21.48 14.48 -3.93
N LYS A 137 22.48 15.36 -3.77
CA LYS A 137 23.83 15.14 -4.30
C LYS A 137 24.78 14.84 -3.16
N LYS A 138 25.80 14.06 -3.45
CA LYS A 138 26.96 13.86 -2.57
C LYS A 138 27.69 15.19 -2.38
N ASP A 139 28.51 15.32 -1.35
CA ASP A 139 29.22 16.58 -1.07
C ASP A 139 30.22 16.99 -2.18
N ASN A 140 30.70 16.03 -2.97
CA ASN A 140 31.51 16.26 -4.16
C ASN A 140 30.68 16.64 -5.41
N GLY A 141 29.35 16.77 -5.29
CA GLY A 141 28.44 17.13 -6.38
C GLY A 141 27.93 15.94 -7.21
N GLU A 142 28.39 14.72 -6.93
CA GLU A 142 27.98 13.53 -7.67
C GLU A 142 26.54 13.10 -7.34
N GLU A 143 25.97 12.31 -8.24
CA GLU A 143 24.65 11.69 -8.04
C GLU A 143 24.66 10.75 -6.82
N SER A 144 23.59 10.83 -6.01
CA SER A 144 23.36 9.92 -4.88
C SER A 144 22.60 8.67 -5.29
N TYR A 145 21.89 8.72 -6.41
CA TYR A 145 20.96 7.68 -6.89
C TYR A 145 19.76 7.46 -5.96
N ASN A 146 19.43 8.46 -5.14
CA ASN A 146 18.35 8.39 -4.17
C ASN A 146 17.06 9.04 -4.69
N ALA A 147 16.26 8.27 -5.42
CA ALA A 147 14.97 8.74 -5.91
C ALA A 147 13.85 8.71 -4.85
N TRP A 148 14.11 8.16 -3.65
CA TRP A 148 13.08 7.87 -2.65
C TRP A 148 13.17 8.78 -1.41
N GLY A 149 14.18 9.64 -1.30
CA GLY A 149 14.46 10.38 -0.06
C GLY A 149 14.88 9.48 1.10
N TRP A 150 15.39 8.28 0.79
CA TRP A 150 15.77 7.30 1.80
C TRP A 150 16.94 7.80 2.65
N ALA A 151 16.82 7.70 3.98
CA ALA A 151 17.83 8.18 4.93
C ALA A 151 18.21 9.66 4.77
N VAL A 152 17.31 10.48 4.20
CA VAL A 152 17.44 11.94 4.16
C VAL A 152 16.69 12.52 5.35
N TYR A 153 17.36 13.40 6.10
CA TYR A 153 16.82 14.10 7.26
C TYR A 153 16.83 15.61 7.01
N ASP A 154 15.94 16.34 7.68
CA ASP A 154 15.92 17.81 7.63
C ASP A 154 17.27 18.44 8.03
N ASP A 155 17.99 17.76 8.93
CA ASP A 155 19.37 18.09 9.25
C ASP A 155 20.34 17.42 8.26
N LYS A 156 21.00 18.24 7.43
CA LYS A 156 22.00 17.78 6.47
C LYS A 156 23.17 17.07 7.16
N SER A 157 23.58 17.51 8.34
CA SER A 157 24.70 16.88 9.06
C SER A 157 24.37 15.44 9.44
N LYS A 158 23.14 15.20 9.89
CA LYS A 158 22.62 13.86 10.19
C LYS A 158 22.48 12.98 8.94
N THR A 159 22.06 13.57 7.82
CA THR A 159 21.99 12.86 6.53
C THR A 159 23.37 12.34 6.12
N ILE A 160 24.40 13.18 6.24
CA ILE A 160 25.79 12.79 5.96
C ILE A 160 26.27 11.74 6.97
N GLU A 161 26.02 11.93 8.27
CA GLU A 161 26.46 11.03 9.33
C GLU A 161 25.93 9.59 9.16
N VAL A 162 24.67 9.45 8.72
CA VAL A 162 24.05 8.13 8.51
C VAL A 162 24.65 7.39 7.30
N ASP A 163 25.29 8.11 6.36
CA ASP A 163 25.94 7.61 5.14
C ASP A 163 25.12 6.58 4.34
N GLY A 164 23.79 6.62 4.52
CA GLY A 164 22.84 5.67 3.91
C GLY A 164 22.05 6.29 2.76
N TYR A 165 22.18 7.60 2.55
CA TYR A 165 21.38 8.38 1.60
C TYR A 165 21.91 8.32 0.17
N ALA A 166 23.08 7.72 -0.07
CA ALA A 166 23.72 7.62 -1.37
C ALA A 166 24.15 6.17 -1.71
N SER A 167 24.23 5.86 -2.99
CA SER A 167 24.80 4.63 -3.54
C SER A 167 25.70 4.92 -4.75
N GLU A 168 26.23 3.87 -5.34
CA GLU A 168 27.06 3.82 -6.54
C GLU A 168 26.24 3.74 -7.83
N SER A 169 25.00 3.24 -7.77
CA SER A 169 24.12 3.13 -8.94
C SER A 169 22.64 3.12 -8.54
N TRP A 170 21.77 3.26 -9.54
CA TRP A 170 20.32 3.13 -9.34
C TRP A 170 19.93 1.72 -8.90
N GLU A 171 20.51 0.68 -9.48
CA GLU A 171 20.17 -0.72 -9.19
C GLU A 171 20.42 -1.07 -7.73
N VAL A 172 21.60 -0.68 -7.22
CA VAL A 172 21.95 -0.95 -5.82
C VAL A 172 21.01 -0.22 -4.88
N PHE A 173 20.62 1.02 -5.21
CA PHE A 173 19.69 1.77 -4.38
C PHE A 173 18.25 1.24 -4.45
N ILE A 174 17.79 0.78 -5.62
CA ILE A 174 16.48 0.11 -5.75
C ILE A 174 16.42 -1.09 -4.79
N GLY A 175 17.45 -1.96 -4.80
CA GLY A 175 17.52 -3.11 -3.90
C GLY A 175 17.60 -2.72 -2.42
N ARG A 176 18.37 -1.67 -2.09
CA ARG A 176 18.45 -1.14 -0.72
C ARG A 176 17.08 -0.67 -0.20
N VAL A 177 16.33 0.08 -1.00
CA VAL A 177 15.00 0.57 -0.59
C VAL A 177 14.01 -0.59 -0.51
N ALA A 178 14.06 -1.54 -1.44
CA ALA A 178 13.21 -2.74 -1.43
C ALA A 178 13.37 -3.55 -0.13
N GLY A 179 14.61 -3.95 0.18
CA GLY A 179 14.91 -4.68 1.41
C GLY A 179 14.64 -3.85 2.67
N GLY A 180 14.92 -2.55 2.62
CA GLY A 180 14.60 -1.63 3.70
C GLY A 180 13.11 -1.56 4.03
N ILE A 181 12.24 -1.42 3.02
CA ILE A 181 10.78 -1.41 3.18
C ILE A 181 10.30 -2.73 3.79
N LYS A 182 10.71 -3.87 3.21
CA LYS A 182 10.30 -5.19 3.70
C LYS A 182 10.69 -5.41 5.16
N VAL A 183 11.96 -5.17 5.50
CA VAL A 183 12.45 -5.31 6.88
C VAL A 183 11.71 -4.37 7.84
N LYS A 184 11.40 -3.13 7.43
CA LYS A 184 10.69 -2.18 8.30
C LYS A 184 9.23 -2.57 8.51
N ALA A 185 8.56 -3.09 7.49
CA ALA A 185 7.20 -3.61 7.58
C ALA A 185 7.12 -4.84 8.47
N ASP A 186 7.98 -5.84 8.25
CA ASP A 186 8.04 -7.08 9.02
C ASP A 186 8.28 -6.82 10.51
N ASN A 187 9.25 -5.95 10.82
CA ASN A 187 9.56 -5.57 12.21
C ASN A 187 8.41 -4.83 12.91
N ARG A 188 7.42 -4.34 12.17
CA ARG A 188 6.24 -3.64 12.69
C ARG A 188 4.97 -4.48 12.63
N GLY A 189 5.03 -5.70 12.09
CA GLY A 189 3.84 -6.51 11.83
C GLY A 189 2.88 -5.85 10.83
N LEU A 190 3.41 -5.04 9.91
CA LEU A 190 2.65 -4.34 8.88
C LEU A 190 2.81 -5.04 7.52
N THR A 191 1.86 -4.80 6.61
CA THR A 191 2.04 -5.18 5.20
C THR A 191 2.91 -4.16 4.47
N THR A 192 3.01 -4.28 3.15
CA THR A 192 3.71 -3.33 2.28
C THR A 192 2.75 -2.54 1.40
N SER A 193 1.49 -2.40 1.82
CA SER A 193 0.55 -1.45 1.19
C SER A 193 1.02 -0.01 1.40
N PRO A 194 0.66 0.95 0.52
CA PRO A 194 0.97 2.36 0.73
C PRO A 194 0.51 2.91 2.10
N GLN A 195 -0.63 2.43 2.59
CA GLN A 195 -1.24 2.77 3.88
C GLN A 195 -0.35 2.31 5.05
N ASP A 196 0.24 1.13 4.95
CA ASP A 196 1.12 0.62 5.99
C ASP A 196 2.53 1.22 5.91
N VAL A 197 3.04 1.44 4.70
CA VAL A 197 4.36 2.05 4.49
C VAL A 197 4.36 3.49 5.01
N VAL A 198 3.30 4.26 4.77
CA VAL A 198 3.27 5.68 5.13
C VAL A 198 3.42 5.93 6.63
N VAL A 199 2.94 5.00 7.46
CA VAL A 199 2.96 5.12 8.93
C VAL A 199 4.37 5.35 9.48
N TRP A 200 5.40 4.81 8.82
CA TRP A 200 6.79 4.97 9.26
C TRP A 200 7.66 5.69 8.24
N TYR A 201 7.30 5.65 6.95
CA TYR A 201 8.05 6.30 5.88
C TYR A 201 7.81 7.81 5.86
N ASN A 202 6.55 8.23 6.01
CA ASN A 202 6.14 9.63 6.05
C ASN A 202 5.04 9.84 7.11
N PRO A 203 5.35 9.64 8.41
CA PRO A 203 4.38 9.77 9.49
C PRO A 203 3.74 11.16 9.55
N GLY A 204 4.46 12.21 9.12
CA GLY A 204 3.93 13.57 9.05
C GLY A 204 2.67 13.67 8.16
N SER A 205 2.61 12.90 7.07
CA SER A 205 1.42 12.86 6.23
C SER A 205 0.23 12.18 6.91
N VAL A 206 0.46 11.19 7.78
CA VAL A 206 -0.60 10.54 8.56
C VAL A 206 -1.11 11.47 9.66
N ILE A 207 -0.20 12.16 10.35
CA ILE A 207 -0.55 13.16 11.38
C ILE A 207 -1.41 14.27 10.78
N THR A 208 -1.02 14.79 9.61
CA THR A 208 -1.79 15.82 8.90
C THR A 208 -3.20 15.34 8.52
N ALA A 209 -3.35 14.04 8.29
CA ALA A 209 -4.61 13.39 7.96
C ALA A 209 -5.46 13.02 9.21
N GLY A 210 -5.12 13.55 10.39
CA GLY A 210 -5.86 13.27 11.63
C GLY A 210 -5.53 11.91 12.25
N GLY A 211 -4.41 11.29 11.88
CA GLY A 211 -3.98 9.98 12.38
C GLY A 211 -4.45 8.80 11.54
N ASP A 212 -5.13 9.05 10.41
CA ASP A 212 -5.66 8.02 9.52
C ASP A 212 -4.74 7.82 8.29
N PRO A 213 -4.07 6.66 8.14
CA PRO A 213 -3.22 6.37 6.98
C PRO A 213 -3.97 6.34 5.65
N ASP A 214 -5.26 6.01 5.63
CA ASP A 214 -6.07 5.97 4.40
C ASP A 214 -6.31 7.39 3.84
N LEU A 215 -6.38 8.37 4.75
CA LEU A 215 -6.55 9.77 4.41
C LEU A 215 -5.21 10.48 4.13
N SER A 216 -4.08 9.80 4.30
CA SER A 216 -2.76 10.33 3.99
C SER A 216 -2.66 10.74 2.52
N HIS A 217 -2.31 12.00 2.27
CA HIS A 217 -2.02 12.48 0.91
C HIS A 217 -0.86 11.70 0.27
N TRP A 218 0.17 11.34 1.05
CA TRP A 218 1.28 10.54 0.55
C TRP A 218 0.82 9.15 0.09
N ALA A 219 0.08 8.42 0.94
CA ALA A 219 -0.37 7.06 0.60
C ALA A 219 -1.28 7.07 -0.64
N ARG A 220 -2.18 8.05 -0.73
CA ARG A 220 -3.06 8.24 -1.89
C ARG A 220 -2.29 8.59 -3.16
N ARG A 221 -1.26 9.44 -3.06
CA ARG A 221 -0.41 9.81 -4.20
C ARG A 221 0.41 8.63 -4.70
N VAL A 222 0.99 7.83 -3.80
CA VAL A 222 1.69 6.59 -4.17
C VAL A 222 0.73 5.61 -4.83
N SER A 223 -0.45 5.37 -4.23
CA SER A 223 -1.48 4.48 -4.80
C SER A 223 -1.91 4.94 -6.20
N THR A 224 -2.05 6.25 -6.42
CA THR A 224 -2.36 6.82 -7.73
C THR A 224 -1.27 6.48 -8.75
N PHE A 225 0.01 6.67 -8.40
CA PHE A 225 1.09 6.31 -9.31
C PHE A 225 1.19 4.80 -9.55
N MET A 226 0.91 3.95 -8.56
CA MET A 226 0.82 2.50 -8.77
C MET A 226 -0.24 2.17 -9.83
N GLY A 227 -1.46 2.72 -9.71
CA GLY A 227 -2.51 2.54 -10.71
C GLY A 227 -2.11 3.07 -12.09
N MET A 228 -1.48 4.25 -12.17
CA MET A 228 -0.99 4.79 -13.45
C MET A 228 0.07 3.91 -14.11
N ILE A 229 0.94 3.24 -13.33
CA ILE A 229 1.92 2.30 -13.86
C ILE A 229 1.19 1.03 -14.35
N GLU A 230 0.29 0.50 -13.54
CA GLU A 230 -0.50 -0.68 -13.89
C GLU A 230 -1.33 -0.49 -15.16
N GLU A 231 -1.89 0.70 -15.37
CA GLU A 231 -2.68 1.07 -16.55
C GLU A 231 -1.82 1.52 -17.74
N THR A 232 -0.48 1.54 -17.62
CA THR A 232 0.40 1.97 -18.71
C THR A 232 0.31 0.97 -19.88
N GLU A 233 0.01 1.50 -21.07
CA GLU A 233 0.01 0.77 -22.33
C GLU A 233 1.45 0.57 -22.85
N ILE A 234 1.75 -0.61 -23.40
CA ILE A 234 3.08 -1.11 -23.78
C ILE A 234 3.09 -1.76 -25.18
#